data_AF-A0A2N2WCY7-F1
#
_entry.id   AF-A0A2N2WCY7-F1
#
_cell.length_a   1.000
_cell.length_b   1.000
_cell.length_c   1.000
_cell.angle_alpha   90.00
_cell.angle_beta   90.00
_cell.angle_gamma   90.00
#
_symmetry.space_group_name_H-M   'P 1'
#
loop_
_entity.id
_entity.type
_entity.pdbx_description
1 polymer ?
#
loop_
_entity_poly.entity_id
_entity_poly.type
_entity_poly.pdbx_seq_one_letter_code
_entity_poly.pdbx_strand_id
1 'polypeptide(L)'
;MFTTNVRFIFTIVSLPLFFLFNGCKNETSMVPDENSYKIMFLHHSTGQVIWEGKASGARAFTSIFNKYKAVPEWFAEYNKANGTNYFITEQNFPKAKPYGWNNYPYDYYDIWVKNAGPEPYMEEPTLEMLTKDYNMIIFKHCFPVGNIVVGADSADNSAEKTLQNYKSQYLALKDKMAEFPDTKFLVWTAAALVESQTNAEEAKRTREFVDWVINEWDTP
;
A
#
# COMPACT_ATOMS: atom_id res chain seq x y z
N MET A 1 52.88 -25.96 -72.04
CA MET A 1 52.71 -24.76 -72.89
C MET A 1 51.23 -24.67 -73.22
N PHE A 2 50.48 -23.80 -72.55
CA PHE A 2 49.21 -23.16 -72.97
C PHE A 2 48.67 -22.41 -71.74
N THR A 3 48.73 -21.09 -71.82
CA THR A 3 48.18 -20.11 -70.88
C THR A 3 46.74 -19.79 -71.27
N THR A 4 45.84 -19.66 -70.30
CA THR A 4 44.79 -18.63 -70.36
C THR A 4 44.22 -18.33 -68.98
N ASN A 5 44.20 -17.04 -68.66
CA ASN A 5 43.62 -16.40 -67.48
C ASN A 5 42.09 -16.37 -67.58
N VAL A 6 41.39 -16.56 -66.46
CA VAL A 6 40.13 -15.87 -66.17
C VAL A 6 40.10 -15.56 -64.66
N ARG A 7 40.12 -14.26 -64.32
CA ARG A 7 39.87 -13.74 -62.97
C ARG A 7 38.35 -13.69 -62.75
N PHE A 8 37.86 -14.31 -61.69
CA PHE A 8 36.51 -14.05 -61.15
C PHE A 8 36.66 -13.24 -59.86
N ILE A 9 36.05 -12.05 -59.86
CA ILE A 9 35.91 -11.15 -58.71
C ILE A 9 34.67 -11.60 -57.94
N PHE A 10 34.83 -11.99 -56.67
CA PHE A 10 33.71 -12.12 -55.74
C PHE A 10 33.74 -10.96 -54.75
N THR A 11 32.85 -10.00 -54.95
CA THR A 11 32.57 -8.91 -54.02
C THR A 11 31.67 -9.45 -52.92
N ILE A 12 32.19 -9.60 -51.70
CA ILE A 12 31.38 -9.92 -50.52
C ILE A 12 30.72 -8.63 -50.04
N VAL A 13 29.42 -8.50 -50.26
CA VAL A 13 28.60 -7.43 -49.69
C VAL A 13 28.30 -7.81 -48.23
N SER A 14 28.94 -7.13 -47.28
CA SER A 14 28.59 -7.20 -45.86
C SER A 14 27.33 -6.38 -45.62
N LEU A 15 26.22 -7.05 -45.29
CA LEU A 15 24.99 -6.41 -44.84
C LEU A 15 25.09 -6.18 -43.32
N PRO A 16 25.15 -4.95 -42.81
CA PRO A 16 25.04 -4.72 -41.37
C PRO A 16 23.58 -4.87 -40.97
N LEU A 17 23.27 -5.99 -40.32
CA LEU A 17 21.97 -6.23 -39.70
C LEU A 17 21.86 -5.31 -38.47
N PHE A 18 21.41 -4.08 -38.70
CA PHE A 18 21.01 -3.15 -37.64
C PHE A 18 19.74 -3.71 -36.98
N PHE A 19 19.92 -4.52 -35.93
CA PHE A 19 18.84 -4.75 -34.97
C PHE A 19 18.61 -3.45 -34.21
N LEU A 20 17.65 -2.65 -34.69
CA LEU A 20 17.05 -1.59 -33.90
C LEU A 20 16.24 -2.23 -32.77
N PHE A 21 16.91 -2.58 -31.68
CA PHE A 21 16.24 -2.77 -30.39
C PHE A 21 15.87 -1.39 -29.84
N ASN A 22 14.86 -0.75 -30.44
CA ASN A 22 14.04 0.22 -29.71
C ASN A 22 13.11 -0.58 -28.79
N GLY A 23 13.70 -1.23 -27.79
CA GLY A 23 12.95 -1.65 -26.62
C GLY A 23 12.57 -0.37 -25.88
N CYS A 24 11.35 0.13 -26.12
CA CYS A 24 10.69 0.99 -25.16
C CYS A 24 10.81 0.28 -23.80
N LYS A 25 11.61 0.83 -22.90
CA LYS A 25 11.58 0.45 -21.49
C LYS A 25 10.19 0.86 -21.00
N ASN A 26 9.22 -0.04 -21.12
CA ASN A 26 7.95 0.09 -20.44
C ASN A 26 8.22 -0.18 -18.96
N GLU A 27 8.84 0.79 -18.29
CA GLU A 27 8.58 0.94 -16.86
C GLU A 27 7.07 1.18 -16.77
N THR A 28 6.35 0.18 -16.28
CA THR A 28 4.92 0.27 -16.06
C THR A 28 4.70 1.06 -14.77
N SER A 29 5.23 2.29 -14.74
CA SER A 29 4.91 3.24 -13.68
C SER A 29 3.61 3.91 -14.06
N MET A 30 2.59 3.74 -13.23
CA MET A 30 1.35 4.49 -13.38
C MET A 30 1.72 5.98 -13.23
N VAL A 31 1.21 6.84 -14.12
CA VAL A 31 1.38 8.29 -14.02
C VAL A 31 -0.02 8.88 -13.90
N PRO A 32 -0.34 9.63 -12.84
CA PRO A 32 -1.65 10.23 -12.70
C PRO A 32 -1.79 11.44 -13.62
N ASP A 33 -3.00 11.65 -14.11
CA ASP A 33 -3.46 12.88 -14.74
C ASP A 33 -4.52 13.58 -13.87
N GLU A 34 -5.10 14.66 -14.38
CA GLU A 34 -6.14 15.45 -13.70
C GLU A 34 -7.45 14.69 -13.48
N ASN A 35 -7.73 13.66 -14.28
CA ASN A 35 -8.96 12.86 -14.23
C ASN A 35 -8.76 11.52 -13.49
N SER A 36 -7.58 11.28 -12.93
CA SER A 36 -7.25 10.04 -12.25
C SER A 36 -7.96 9.96 -10.91
N TYR A 37 -8.54 8.79 -10.60
CA TYR A 37 -9.02 8.47 -9.26
C TYR A 37 -7.84 8.02 -8.40
N LYS A 38 -7.35 8.92 -7.53
CA LYS A 38 -6.11 8.76 -6.77
C LYS A 38 -6.35 8.04 -5.45
N ILE A 39 -5.54 7.02 -5.19
CA ILE A 39 -5.63 6.13 -4.03
C ILE A 39 -4.28 6.14 -3.30
N MET A 40 -4.29 6.45 -2.00
CA MET A 40 -3.13 6.29 -1.13
C MET A 40 -3.28 5.02 -0.29
N PHE A 41 -2.26 4.16 -0.30
CA PHE A 41 -2.18 2.99 0.59
C PHE A 41 -1.12 3.18 1.68
N LEU A 42 -1.58 3.40 2.91
CA LEU A 42 -0.77 3.61 4.10
C LEU A 42 -0.54 2.30 4.85
N HIS A 43 0.70 1.83 4.89
CA HIS A 43 1.00 0.51 5.47
C HIS A 43 2.45 0.33 5.91
N HIS A 44 2.74 -0.78 6.58
CA HIS A 44 4.09 -1.36 6.72
C HIS A 44 4.04 -2.87 6.53
N SER A 45 5.19 -3.55 6.64
CA SER A 45 5.28 -5.00 6.94
C SER A 45 4.42 -5.83 5.97
N THR A 46 3.38 -6.52 6.43
CA THR A 46 2.49 -7.33 5.57
C THR A 46 1.79 -6.53 4.46
N GLY A 47 1.70 -5.20 4.58
CA GLY A 47 1.20 -4.35 3.49
C GLY A 47 2.19 -4.30 2.32
N GLN A 48 3.50 -4.32 2.60
CA GLN A 48 4.54 -4.42 1.57
C GLN A 48 4.42 -5.76 0.83
N VAL A 49 4.13 -6.84 1.57
CA VAL A 49 3.92 -8.17 0.98
C VAL A 49 2.69 -8.18 0.05
N ILE A 50 1.59 -7.52 0.44
CA ILE A 50 0.42 -7.36 -0.42
C ILE A 50 0.78 -6.55 -1.67
N TRP A 51 1.47 -5.44 -1.48
CA TRP A 51 1.82 -4.50 -2.53
C TRP A 51 2.74 -5.10 -3.59
N GLU A 52 3.80 -5.78 -3.15
CA GLU A 52 4.77 -6.46 -4.02
C GLU A 52 4.15 -7.71 -4.64
N GLY A 53 3.36 -8.46 -3.87
CA GLY A 53 2.80 -9.75 -4.26
C GLY A 53 3.88 -10.75 -4.68
N LYS A 54 3.48 -11.77 -5.44
CA LYS A 54 4.41 -12.76 -6.01
C LYS A 54 4.28 -12.78 -7.52
N ALA A 55 5.36 -12.42 -8.21
CA ALA A 55 5.44 -12.59 -9.66
C ALA A 55 5.33 -14.08 -10.02
N SER A 56 4.61 -14.41 -11.10
CA SER A 56 4.43 -15.78 -11.60
C SER A 56 4.60 -15.87 -13.12
N GLY A 57 4.92 -17.06 -13.62
CA GLY A 57 5.14 -17.31 -15.04
C GLY A 57 6.30 -16.49 -15.62
N ALA A 58 6.12 -15.94 -16.83
CA ALA A 58 7.12 -15.09 -17.48
C ALA A 58 7.48 -13.84 -16.66
N ARG A 59 6.58 -13.38 -15.78
CA ARG A 59 6.80 -12.20 -14.93
C ARG A 59 7.82 -12.45 -13.82
N ALA A 60 7.97 -13.70 -13.37
CA ALA A 60 9.00 -14.05 -12.40
C ALA A 60 10.42 -13.88 -12.97
N PHE A 61 10.57 -14.02 -14.29
CA PHE A 61 11.85 -13.81 -14.96
C PHE A 61 12.15 -12.31 -15.14
N THR A 62 11.14 -11.50 -15.48
CA THR A 62 11.31 -10.05 -15.66
C THR A 62 11.43 -9.29 -14.34
N SER A 63 10.85 -9.80 -13.25
CA SER A 63 10.98 -9.22 -11.90
C SER A 63 12.41 -9.25 -11.35
N ILE A 64 13.29 -10.06 -11.93
CA ILE A 64 14.72 -10.08 -11.57
C ILE A 64 15.42 -8.79 -12.04
N PHE A 65 14.93 -8.21 -13.14
CA PHE A 65 15.52 -7.02 -13.76
C PHE A 65 14.72 -5.75 -13.47
N ASN A 66 13.43 -5.88 -13.15
CA ASN A 66 12.52 -4.77 -12.80
C ASN A 66 11.88 -5.00 -11.43
N LYS A 67 11.78 -3.96 -10.60
CA LYS A 67 11.07 -4.03 -9.32
C LYS A 67 9.56 -4.19 -9.56
N TYR A 68 9.12 -5.44 -9.68
CA TYR A 68 7.71 -5.81 -9.84
C TYR A 68 6.89 -5.41 -8.61
N LYS A 69 5.69 -4.87 -8.84
CA LYS A 69 4.71 -4.52 -7.81
C LYS A 69 3.32 -4.99 -8.26
N ALA A 70 2.77 -6.01 -7.61
CA ALA A 70 1.53 -6.65 -8.00
C ALA A 70 0.32 -5.70 -7.99
N VAL A 71 0.20 -4.82 -6.99
CA VAL A 71 -0.97 -3.95 -6.85
C VAL A 71 -1.05 -2.89 -7.97
N PRO A 72 0.00 -2.09 -8.24
CA PRO A 72 0.01 -1.19 -9.40
C PRO A 72 -0.24 -1.90 -10.74
N GLU A 73 0.34 -3.09 -10.93
CA GLU A 73 0.12 -3.86 -12.17
C GLU A 73 -1.34 -4.29 -12.31
N TRP A 74 -1.96 -4.76 -11.22
CA TRP A 74 -3.37 -5.10 -11.21
C TRP A 74 -4.25 -3.91 -11.59
N PHE A 75 -3.98 -2.71 -11.04
CA PHE A 75 -4.72 -1.51 -11.42
C PHE A 75 -4.47 -1.10 -12.88
N ALA A 76 -3.25 -1.25 -13.39
CA ALA A 76 -2.95 -0.98 -14.79
C ALA A 76 -3.72 -1.93 -15.73
N GLU A 77 -3.78 -3.22 -15.40
CA GLU A 77 -4.57 -4.21 -16.14
C GLU A 77 -6.07 -3.92 -16.05
N TYR A 78 -6.57 -3.59 -14.85
CA TYR A 78 -7.97 -3.26 -14.62
C TYR A 78 -8.39 -2.00 -15.40
N ASN A 79 -7.58 -0.94 -15.37
CA ASN A 79 -7.81 0.29 -16.12
C ASN A 79 -7.89 0.02 -17.62
N LYS A 80 -6.95 -0.76 -18.16
CA LYS A 80 -6.94 -1.14 -19.58
C LYS A 80 -8.18 -1.96 -19.96
N ALA A 81 -8.60 -2.88 -19.12
CA ALA A 81 -9.73 -3.76 -19.40
C ALA A 81 -11.09 -3.04 -19.29
N ASN A 82 -11.20 -2.05 -18.41
CA ASN A 82 -12.48 -1.42 -18.06
C ASN A 82 -12.61 0.04 -18.50
N GLY A 83 -11.57 0.63 -19.10
CA GLY A 83 -11.57 2.06 -19.46
C GLY A 83 -11.62 2.99 -18.26
N THR A 84 -11.10 2.55 -17.10
CA THR A 84 -11.02 3.34 -15.87
C THR A 84 -9.66 4.02 -15.73
N ASN A 85 -9.56 4.97 -14.79
CA ASN A 85 -8.32 5.72 -14.54
C ASN A 85 -7.96 5.74 -13.05
N TYR A 86 -7.87 4.57 -12.42
CA TYR A 86 -7.41 4.47 -11.05
C TYR A 86 -5.89 4.65 -10.98
N PHE A 87 -5.41 5.42 -10.01
CA PHE A 87 -3.98 5.59 -9.73
C PHE A 87 -3.73 5.29 -8.26
N ILE A 88 -2.87 4.32 -7.97
CA ILE A 88 -2.54 3.95 -6.58
C ILE A 88 -1.06 4.19 -6.27
N THR A 89 -0.81 4.78 -5.11
CA THR A 89 0.52 4.92 -4.50
C THR A 89 0.52 4.32 -3.10
N GLU A 90 1.73 4.10 -2.57
CA GLU A 90 1.92 3.61 -1.21
C GLU A 90 2.78 4.57 -0.41
N GLN A 91 2.61 4.56 0.92
CA GLN A 91 3.52 5.20 1.85
C GLN A 91 3.67 4.35 3.11
N ASN A 92 4.89 4.26 3.62
CA ASN A 92 5.11 3.81 4.99
C ASN A 92 4.43 4.80 5.96
N PHE A 93 3.57 4.28 6.85
CA PHE A 93 2.85 5.10 7.81
C PHE A 93 2.55 4.35 9.11
N PRO A 94 2.87 4.91 10.29
CA PRO A 94 3.74 6.07 10.50
C PRO A 94 5.22 5.74 10.24
N LYS A 95 6.00 6.70 9.75
CA LYS A 95 7.44 6.55 9.53
C LYS A 95 8.19 6.15 10.81
N ALA A 96 9.37 5.59 10.63
CA ALA A 96 10.19 5.10 11.74
C ALA A 96 10.80 6.25 12.55
N LYS A 97 11.11 7.34 11.86
CA LYS A 97 11.55 8.60 12.46
C LYS A 97 10.85 9.76 11.74
N PRO A 98 10.47 10.81 12.47
CA PRO A 98 10.59 10.96 13.93
C PRO A 98 9.52 10.22 14.76
N TYR A 99 8.53 9.56 14.14
CA TYR A 99 7.37 8.99 14.85
C TYR A 99 7.66 7.71 15.65
N GLY A 100 7.92 6.56 15.00
CA GLY A 100 8.26 5.32 15.73
C GLY A 100 7.81 3.98 15.15
N TRP A 101 7.24 3.91 13.94
CA TRP A 101 6.94 2.64 13.24
C TRP A 101 5.92 1.66 13.88
N ASN A 102 5.14 2.06 14.88
CA ASN A 102 4.28 1.12 15.61
C ASN A 102 3.07 0.61 14.79
N ASN A 103 2.38 1.50 14.07
CA ASN A 103 1.27 1.22 13.16
C ASN A 103 0.12 0.39 13.78
N TYR A 104 -0.58 0.96 14.77
CA TYR A 104 -1.78 0.41 15.42
C TYR A 104 -2.80 1.55 15.70
N PRO A 105 -4.03 1.27 16.19
CA PRO A 105 -5.12 2.25 16.28
C PRO A 105 -4.74 3.60 16.91
N TYR A 106 -3.99 3.58 18.02
CA TYR A 106 -3.58 4.81 18.70
C TYR A 106 -2.77 5.73 17.79
N ASP A 107 -1.89 5.20 16.93
CA ASP A 107 -1.02 6.07 16.14
C ASP A 107 -1.83 6.92 15.15
N TYR A 108 -2.85 6.31 14.55
CA TYR A 108 -3.75 6.99 13.63
C TYR A 108 -4.64 7.97 14.37
N TYR A 109 -5.16 7.60 15.54
CA TYR A 109 -5.88 8.54 16.42
C TYR A 109 -5.00 9.73 16.82
N ASP A 110 -3.75 9.49 17.20
CA ASP A 110 -2.83 10.52 17.66
C ASP A 110 -2.49 11.49 16.52
N ILE A 111 -2.22 10.99 15.31
CA ILE A 111 -1.90 11.83 14.14
C ILE A 111 -3.16 12.54 13.59
N TRP A 112 -4.27 11.83 13.39
CA TRP A 112 -5.41 12.35 12.63
C TRP A 112 -6.51 12.99 13.45
N VAL A 113 -6.60 12.68 14.75
CA VAL A 113 -7.63 13.23 15.64
C VAL A 113 -7.00 14.17 16.64
N LYS A 114 -6.05 13.68 17.45
CA LYS A 114 -5.48 14.46 18.55
C LYS A 114 -4.57 15.59 18.07
N ASN A 115 -3.83 15.38 16.99
CA ASN A 115 -2.96 16.38 16.36
C ASN A 115 -3.45 16.75 14.94
N ALA A 116 -4.77 16.73 14.73
CA ALA A 116 -5.39 17.11 13.46
C ALA A 116 -5.04 18.56 13.06
N GLY A 117 -5.11 18.86 11.77
CA GLY A 117 -4.88 20.22 11.26
C GLY A 117 -4.16 20.23 9.92
N PRO A 118 -3.87 21.43 9.39
CA PRO A 118 -3.28 21.58 8.06
C PRO A 118 -1.78 21.27 8.00
N GLU A 119 -1.12 21.11 9.15
CA GLU A 119 0.33 20.89 9.25
C GLU A 119 0.63 19.43 9.62
N PRO A 120 1.75 18.87 9.16
CA PRO A 120 2.14 17.51 9.49
C PRO A 120 2.46 17.36 10.99
N TYR A 121 2.07 16.22 11.57
CA TYR A 121 2.47 15.86 12.93
C TYR A 121 3.65 14.90 12.89
N MET A 122 4.80 15.30 13.43
CA MET A 122 6.03 14.49 13.39
C MET A 122 6.36 14.00 11.95
N GLU A 123 6.21 14.88 10.96
CA GLU A 123 6.38 14.59 9.52
C GLU A 123 5.35 13.61 8.91
N GLU A 124 4.36 13.16 9.68
CA GLU A 124 3.24 12.39 9.16
C GLU A 124 2.15 13.31 8.61
N PRO A 125 1.56 12.98 7.44
CA PRO A 125 0.46 13.75 6.91
C PRO A 125 -0.82 13.52 7.72
N THR A 126 -1.56 14.61 7.96
CA THR A 126 -2.91 14.56 8.53
C THR A 126 -3.94 14.20 7.47
N LEU A 127 -5.18 13.93 7.89
CA LEU A 127 -6.27 13.71 6.93
C LEU A 127 -6.56 14.97 6.11
N GLU A 128 -6.44 16.18 6.67
CA GLU A 128 -6.60 17.44 5.95
C GLU A 128 -5.60 17.63 4.81
N MET A 129 -4.44 16.98 4.89
CA MET A 129 -3.45 16.97 3.81
C MET A 129 -3.78 15.87 2.80
N LEU A 130 -4.00 14.64 3.26
CA LEU A 130 -4.22 13.50 2.38
C LEU A 130 -5.50 13.63 1.54
N THR A 131 -6.59 14.13 2.11
CA THR A 131 -7.90 14.21 1.43
C THR A 131 -7.95 15.27 0.33
N LYS A 132 -6.98 16.20 0.28
CA LYS A 132 -6.82 17.14 -0.83
C LYS A 132 -6.24 16.49 -2.08
N ASP A 133 -5.38 15.49 -1.88
CA ASP A 133 -4.59 14.90 -2.96
C ASP A 133 -5.14 13.54 -3.43
N TYR A 134 -5.94 12.87 -2.59
CA TYR A 134 -6.42 11.51 -2.83
C TYR A 134 -7.94 11.40 -2.70
N ASN A 135 -8.55 10.69 -3.65
CA ASN A 135 -9.97 10.35 -3.62
C ASN A 135 -10.28 9.19 -2.66
N MET A 136 -9.28 8.34 -2.39
CA MET A 136 -9.40 7.23 -1.47
C MET A 136 -8.13 7.05 -0.63
N ILE A 137 -8.33 6.79 0.66
CA ILE A 137 -7.26 6.46 1.60
C ILE A 137 -7.50 5.05 2.13
N ILE A 138 -6.61 4.14 1.78
CA ILE A 138 -6.56 2.79 2.34
C ILE A 138 -5.51 2.82 3.45
N PHE A 139 -5.87 2.41 4.66
CA PHE A 139 -4.90 2.27 5.73
C PHE A 139 -5.02 0.95 6.47
N LYS A 140 -3.89 0.50 6.98
CA LYS A 140 -3.73 -0.83 7.56
C LYS A 140 -3.00 -0.73 8.88
N HIS A 141 -3.41 -1.55 9.85
CA HIS A 141 -2.65 -1.73 11.09
C HIS A 141 -1.83 -3.02 11.09
N CYS A 142 -0.66 -2.99 11.72
CA CYS A 142 0.27 -4.10 11.84
C CYS A 142 -0.07 -5.03 13.02
N PHE A 143 0.78 -6.04 13.20
CA PHE A 143 0.65 -7.06 14.23
C PHE A 143 0.54 -6.53 15.68
N PRO A 144 0.99 -5.31 16.06
CA PRO A 144 0.80 -4.84 17.44
C PRO A 144 -0.68 -4.76 17.88
N VAL A 145 -1.63 -4.69 16.93
CA VAL A 145 -3.07 -4.79 17.22
C VAL A 145 -3.46 -6.12 17.87
N GLY A 146 -2.69 -7.18 17.62
CA GLY A 146 -2.93 -8.50 18.19
C GLY A 146 -2.60 -8.61 19.69
N ASN A 147 -1.95 -7.61 20.29
CA ASN A 147 -1.54 -7.63 21.70
C ASN A 147 -2.54 -6.89 22.58
N ILE A 148 -3.83 -7.23 22.52
CA ILE A 148 -4.85 -6.57 23.34
C ILE A 148 -4.81 -7.11 24.77
N VAL A 149 -4.27 -6.30 25.68
CA VAL A 149 -4.14 -6.62 27.10
C VAL A 149 -5.43 -6.36 27.86
N VAL A 150 -5.50 -6.85 29.10
CA VAL A 150 -6.58 -6.48 30.02
C VAL A 150 -6.47 -4.99 30.34
N GLY A 151 -7.61 -4.30 30.38
CA GLY A 151 -7.67 -2.86 30.65
C GLY A 151 -8.81 -2.54 31.61
N ALA A 152 -8.93 -1.25 31.93
CA ALA A 152 -10.10 -0.74 32.64
C ALA A 152 -11.37 -0.83 31.77
N ASP A 153 -12.53 -0.78 32.42
CA ASP A 153 -13.84 -0.82 31.73
C ASP A 153 -14.12 0.46 30.92
N SER A 154 -13.33 1.52 31.13
CA SER A 154 -13.43 2.80 30.42
C SER A 154 -12.18 3.09 29.59
N ALA A 155 -12.37 3.71 28.43
CA ALA A 155 -11.28 4.21 27.60
C ALA A 155 -10.71 5.52 28.14
N ASP A 156 -9.39 5.71 27.99
CA ASP A 156 -8.68 6.97 28.24
C ASP A 156 -7.97 7.51 26.98
N ASN A 157 -8.11 6.80 25.85
CA ASN A 157 -7.45 7.07 24.58
C ASN A 157 -5.91 7.11 24.66
N SER A 158 -5.30 6.45 25.66
CA SER A 158 -3.86 6.30 25.74
C SER A 158 -3.32 5.27 24.72
N ALA A 159 -1.99 5.20 24.62
CA ALA A 159 -1.28 4.22 23.79
C ALA A 159 -1.41 2.76 24.31
N GLU A 160 -2.03 2.56 25.48
CA GLU A 160 -2.25 1.24 26.03
C GLU A 160 -3.23 0.44 25.16
N LYS A 161 -2.84 -0.80 24.85
CA LYS A 161 -3.54 -1.67 23.90
C LYS A 161 -4.68 -2.41 24.58
N THR A 162 -5.66 -1.66 25.04
CA THR A 162 -6.88 -2.21 25.66
C THR A 162 -8.01 -2.22 24.65
N LEU A 163 -8.98 -3.12 24.85
CA LEU A 163 -10.15 -3.21 23.97
C LEU A 163 -10.93 -1.88 23.94
N GLN A 164 -11.11 -1.27 25.11
CA GLN A 164 -11.83 -0.01 25.29
C GLN A 164 -11.13 1.14 24.57
N ASN A 165 -9.80 1.24 24.70
CA ASN A 165 -9.03 2.27 23.97
C ASN A 165 -9.14 2.09 22.47
N TYR A 166 -9.02 0.87 21.96
CA TYR A 166 -9.13 0.62 20.52
C TYR A 166 -10.52 0.99 19.98
N LYS A 167 -11.61 0.59 20.67
CA LYS A 167 -12.97 0.97 20.28
C LYS A 167 -13.16 2.49 20.30
N SER A 168 -12.73 3.17 21.36
CA SER A 168 -12.82 4.62 21.49
C SER A 168 -12.03 5.36 20.40
N GLN A 169 -10.80 4.93 20.12
CA GLN A 169 -9.95 5.50 19.07
C GLN A 169 -10.58 5.30 17.69
N TYR A 170 -11.18 4.13 17.42
CA TYR A 170 -11.89 3.85 16.18
C TYR A 170 -13.14 4.72 16.00
N LEU A 171 -13.91 4.94 17.06
CA LEU A 171 -15.06 5.85 17.02
C LEU A 171 -14.62 7.28 16.68
N ALA A 172 -13.56 7.77 17.34
CA ALA A 172 -13.01 9.09 17.05
C ALA A 172 -12.45 9.20 15.61
N LEU A 173 -11.81 8.15 15.11
CA LEU A 173 -11.36 8.07 13.72
C LEU A 173 -12.53 8.09 12.74
N LYS A 174 -13.63 7.39 13.04
CA LYS A 174 -14.85 7.38 12.22
C LYS A 174 -15.46 8.78 12.12
N ASP A 175 -15.59 9.46 13.27
CA ASP A 175 -16.09 10.84 13.30
C ASP A 175 -15.19 11.76 12.48
N LYS A 176 -13.87 11.62 12.61
CA LYS A 176 -12.91 12.42 11.85
C LYS A 176 -12.95 12.14 10.35
N MET A 177 -13.06 10.89 9.94
CA MET A 177 -13.20 10.52 8.51
C MET A 177 -14.49 11.08 7.91
N ALA A 178 -15.57 11.15 8.69
CA ALA A 178 -16.85 11.71 8.25
C ALA A 178 -16.79 13.22 7.93
N GLU A 179 -15.77 13.94 8.41
CA GLU A 179 -15.51 15.33 8.04
C GLU A 179 -15.06 15.49 6.57
N PHE A 180 -14.68 14.41 5.89
CA PHE A 180 -14.16 14.42 4.52
C PHE A 180 -15.06 13.58 3.57
N PRO A 181 -16.31 14.03 3.31
CA PRO A 181 -17.32 13.23 2.61
C PRO A 181 -16.97 12.87 1.16
N ASP A 182 -16.08 13.64 0.53
CA ASP A 182 -15.62 13.41 -0.85
C ASP A 182 -14.48 12.37 -0.93
N THR A 183 -13.92 11.96 0.20
CA THR A 183 -12.86 10.94 0.28
C THR A 183 -13.44 9.61 0.75
N LYS A 184 -13.07 8.52 0.08
CA LYS A 184 -13.41 7.16 0.53
C LYS A 184 -12.32 6.60 1.44
N PHE A 185 -12.71 5.86 2.45
CA PHE A 185 -11.80 5.23 3.40
C PHE A 185 -11.98 3.72 3.39
N LEU A 186 -10.87 2.98 3.42
CA LEU A 186 -10.87 1.53 3.56
C LEU A 186 -9.84 1.12 4.62
N VAL A 187 -10.28 0.33 5.59
CA VAL A 187 -9.44 -0.10 6.71
C VAL A 187 -9.13 -1.58 6.62
N TRP A 188 -7.85 -1.94 6.64
CA TRP A 188 -7.39 -3.34 6.71
C TRP A 188 -6.85 -3.66 8.10
N THR A 189 -7.65 -4.36 8.89
CA THR A 189 -7.37 -4.66 10.30
C THR A 189 -8.09 -5.95 10.74
N ALA A 190 -7.61 -6.73 11.71
CA ALA A 190 -6.30 -6.67 12.37
C ALA A 190 -5.35 -7.71 11.76
N ALA A 191 -4.06 -7.37 11.63
CA ALA A 191 -3.06 -8.38 11.29
C ALA A 191 -2.84 -9.30 12.51
N ALA A 192 -3.15 -10.60 12.36
CA ALA A 192 -2.99 -11.57 13.42
C ALA A 192 -1.51 -11.81 13.76
N LEU A 193 -1.24 -12.03 15.05
CA LEU A 193 0.05 -12.54 15.53
C LEU A 193 0.16 -14.04 15.26
N VAL A 194 1.40 -14.51 15.10
CA VAL A 194 1.68 -15.95 15.09
C VAL A 194 1.49 -16.54 16.49
N GLU A 195 1.14 -17.82 16.57
CA GLU A 195 0.87 -18.53 17.83
C GLU A 195 1.98 -18.34 18.88
N SER A 196 3.24 -18.37 18.46
CA SER A 196 4.40 -18.20 19.35
C SER A 196 4.61 -16.76 19.86
N GLN A 197 3.80 -15.79 19.43
CA GLN A 197 3.90 -14.38 19.79
C GLN A 197 2.60 -13.83 20.38
N THR A 198 1.67 -14.70 20.77
CA THR A 198 0.40 -14.32 21.39
C THR A 198 0.03 -15.33 22.49
N ASN A 199 -1.06 -15.06 23.20
CA ASN A 199 -1.70 -16.01 24.11
C ASN A 199 -3.21 -16.04 23.89
N ALA A 200 -3.88 -17.07 24.42
CA ALA A 200 -5.31 -17.29 24.19
C ALA A 200 -6.20 -16.11 24.62
N GLU A 201 -5.84 -15.42 25.70
CA GLU A 201 -6.61 -14.30 26.23
C GLU A 201 -6.47 -13.04 25.36
N GLU A 202 -5.26 -12.70 24.93
CA GLU A 202 -5.01 -11.61 23.98
C GLU A 202 -5.68 -11.89 22.63
N ALA A 203 -5.52 -13.11 22.09
CA ALA A 203 -6.14 -13.51 20.84
C ALA A 203 -7.67 -13.43 20.89
N LYS A 204 -8.28 -13.79 22.03
CA LYS A 204 -9.73 -13.67 22.25
C LYS A 204 -10.18 -12.21 22.25
N ARG A 205 -9.45 -11.31 22.91
CA ARG A 205 -9.77 -9.86 22.90
C ARG A 205 -9.55 -9.24 21.52
N THR A 206 -8.52 -9.63 20.79
CA THR A 206 -8.33 -9.22 19.39
C THR A 206 -9.47 -9.70 18.52
N ARG A 207 -9.95 -10.94 18.71
CA ARG A 207 -11.11 -11.44 18.00
C ARG A 207 -12.36 -10.62 18.32
N GLU A 208 -12.61 -10.33 19.58
CA GLU A 208 -13.72 -9.47 20.01
C GLU A 208 -13.65 -8.07 19.38
N PHE A 209 -12.46 -7.48 19.33
CA PHE A 209 -12.25 -6.20 18.65
C PHE A 209 -12.57 -6.28 17.15
N VAL A 210 -12.06 -7.30 16.43
CA VAL A 210 -12.31 -7.46 15.00
C VAL A 210 -13.78 -7.75 14.70
N ASP A 211 -14.43 -8.60 15.51
CA ASP A 211 -15.86 -8.88 15.37
C ASP A 211 -16.69 -7.59 15.57
N TRP A 212 -16.32 -6.75 16.54
CA TRP A 212 -16.94 -5.43 16.72
C TRP A 212 -16.69 -4.48 15.53
N VAL A 213 -15.47 -4.47 14.98
CA VAL A 213 -15.14 -3.63 13.82
C VAL A 213 -16.04 -3.98 12.64
N ILE A 214 -16.21 -5.27 12.34
CA ILE A 214 -16.98 -5.75 11.18
C ILE A 214 -18.48 -5.58 11.38
N ASN A 215 -19.00 -5.89 12.58
CA ASN A 215 -20.45 -6.00 12.79
C ASN A 215 -21.10 -4.72 13.32
N GLU A 216 -20.32 -3.79 13.89
CA GLU A 216 -20.86 -2.59 14.55
C GLU A 216 -20.20 -1.29 14.08
N TRP A 217 -18.87 -1.25 13.97
CA TRP A 217 -18.17 -0.01 13.63
C TRP A 217 -18.26 0.32 12.13
N ASP A 218 -18.06 -0.67 11.26
CA ASP A 218 -18.15 -0.54 9.81
C ASP A 218 -19.61 -0.33 9.39
N THR A 219 -20.01 0.93 9.23
CA THR A 219 -21.35 1.28 8.74
C THR A 219 -21.23 1.82 7.31
N PRO A 220 -21.94 1.22 6.32
CA PRO A 220 -21.92 1.63 4.92
C PRO A 220 -22.34 3.09 4.66
#